data_AF-A0A0F5JKB1-F1
#
_entry.id   AF-A0A0F5JKB1-F1
#
_cell.length_a   1.000
_cell.length_b   1.000
_cell.length_c   1.000
_cell.angle_alpha   90.00
_cell.angle_beta   90.00
_cell.angle_gamma   90.00
#
_symmetry.space_group_name_H-M   'P 1'
#
loop_
_entity.id
_entity.type
_entity.pdbx_description
1 polymer ?
#
loop_
_entity_poly.entity_id
_entity_poly.type
_entity_poly.pdbx_seq_one_letter_code
_entity_poly.pdbx_strand_id
1 'polypeptide(L)'
;MKYSFVTILFLALSLHLGYGQDQILPVPSNQPSPAQQKQIARKYGMFIHFGINTFHDQEWTDGSKPASSYRPTAIDADQWIKTAKDAGMKYVILVAKHHEGFCLWDSKLT
;
A
#
# COMPACT_ATOMS: atom_id res chain seq x y z
N MET A 1 -67.01 -2.29 3.65
CA MET A 1 -66.26 -2.42 4.93
C MET A 1 -65.05 -3.38 4.88
N LYS A 2 -65.07 -4.47 4.10
CA LYS A 2 -63.96 -5.47 4.08
C LYS A 2 -62.63 -4.97 3.48
N TYR A 3 -62.66 -4.02 2.55
CA TYR A 3 -61.44 -3.48 1.92
C TYR A 3 -60.69 -2.46 2.80
N SER A 4 -61.33 -1.89 3.82
CA SER A 4 -60.70 -0.88 4.70
C SER A 4 -59.63 -1.48 5.61
N PHE A 5 -59.86 -2.70 6.10
CA PHE A 5 -58.92 -3.41 6.98
C PHE A 5 -57.63 -3.83 6.26
N VAL A 6 -57.74 -4.27 5.00
CA VAL A 6 -56.59 -4.69 4.20
C VAL A 6 -55.71 -3.49 3.85
N THR A 7 -56.31 -2.34 3.52
CA THR A 7 -55.58 -1.10 3.25
C THR A 7 -54.87 -0.58 4.50
N ILE A 8 -55.51 -0.63 5.67
CA ILE A 8 -54.89 -0.22 6.95
C ILE A 8 -53.73 -1.16 7.32
N LEU A 9 -53.88 -2.47 7.08
CA LEU A 9 -52.80 -3.43 7.33
C LEU A 9 -51.60 -3.23 6.38
N PHE A 10 -51.86 -2.90 5.11
CA PHE A 10 -50.81 -2.55 4.15
C PHE A 10 -50.09 -1.24 4.52
N LEU A 11 -50.82 -0.23 4.99
CA LEU A 11 -50.22 1.03 5.50
C LEU A 11 -49.42 0.82 6.79
N ALA A 12 -49.85 -0.10 7.67
CA ALA A 12 -49.14 -0.42 8.89
C ALA A 12 -47.85 -1.23 8.61
N LEU A 13 -47.83 -2.06 7.55
CA LEU A 13 -46.63 -2.81 7.15
C LEU A 13 -45.58 -1.91 6.48
N SER A 14 -45.98 -0.89 5.72
CA SER A 14 -45.05 0.06 5.09
C SER A 14 -44.38 1.04 6.08
N LEU A 15 -44.82 1.05 7.34
CA LEU A 15 -44.19 1.80 8.44
C LEU A 15 -43.02 1.06 9.11
N HIS A 16 -42.63 -0.12 8.60
CA HIS A 16 -41.40 -0.79 9.06
C HIS A 16 -40.16 -0.04 8.55
N LEU A 17 -39.82 1.01 9.30
CA LEU A 17 -38.46 1.32 9.74
C LEU A 17 -37.40 1.12 8.66
N GLY A 18 -37.33 2.08 7.74
CA GLY A 18 -36.08 2.39 7.06
C GLY A 18 -35.07 2.90 8.09
N TYR A 19 -34.47 1.99 8.86
CA TYR A 19 -33.22 2.28 9.54
C TYR A 19 -32.17 2.47 8.45
N GLY A 20 -31.95 3.73 8.05
CA GLY A 20 -30.76 4.09 7.28
C GLY A 20 -29.56 3.67 8.10
N GLN A 21 -28.71 2.82 7.53
CA GLN A 21 -27.45 2.45 8.17
C GLN A 21 -26.62 3.72 8.36
N ASP A 22 -26.17 3.96 9.59
CA ASP A 22 -25.25 5.06 9.88
C ASP A 22 -24.05 4.93 8.94
N GLN A 23 -23.81 5.99 8.17
CA GLN A 23 -22.66 6.06 7.29
C GLN A 23 -21.41 6.09 8.16
N ILE A 24 -20.59 5.04 8.09
CA ILE A 24 -19.25 5.06 8.67
C ILE A 24 -18.40 5.96 7.78
N LEU A 25 -18.45 7.27 8.03
CA LEU A 25 -17.59 8.24 7.37
C LEU A 25 -16.20 8.18 8.00
N PRO A 26 -15.13 8.21 7.20
CA PRO A 26 -13.78 8.32 7.74
C PRO A 26 -13.63 9.66 8.46
N VAL A 27 -13.51 9.63 9.78
CA VAL A 27 -13.18 10.81 10.59
C VAL A 27 -11.66 10.89 10.70
N PRO A 28 -11.02 12.00 10.26
CA PRO A 28 -9.58 12.15 10.37
C PRO A 28 -9.15 12.22 11.85
N SER A 29 -8.01 11.63 12.18
CA SER A 29 -7.41 11.79 13.51
C SER A 29 -6.78 13.17 13.64
N ASN A 30 -6.97 13.80 14.80
CA ASN A 30 -6.30 15.06 15.15
C ASN A 30 -4.88 14.87 15.70
N GLN A 31 -4.45 13.63 15.91
CA GLN A 31 -3.13 13.29 16.46
C GLN A 31 -2.52 12.09 15.74
N PRO A 32 -1.18 12.03 15.60
CA PRO A 32 -0.53 10.86 15.02
C PRO A 32 -0.65 9.65 15.95
N SER A 33 -0.92 8.48 15.37
CA SER A 33 -0.87 7.19 16.08
C SER A 33 0.54 6.90 16.62
N PRO A 34 0.69 5.99 17.58
CA PRO A 34 2.02 5.59 18.07
C PRO A 34 2.98 5.14 16.96
N ALA A 35 2.48 4.52 15.88
CA ALA A 35 3.28 4.14 14.73
C ALA A 35 3.75 5.35 13.91
N GLN A 36 2.86 6.32 13.67
CA GLN A 36 3.20 7.57 12.98
C GLN A 36 4.23 8.37 13.81
N GLN A 37 4.07 8.44 15.14
CA GLN A 37 5.04 9.09 16.03
C GLN A 37 6.43 8.44 15.93
N LYS A 38 6.51 7.11 15.89
CA LYS A 38 7.79 6.39 15.68
C LYS A 38 8.42 6.73 14.32
N GLN A 39 7.62 6.82 13.25
CA GLN A 39 8.15 7.19 11.94
C GLN A 39 8.61 8.65 11.89
N ILE A 40 7.85 9.58 12.47
CA ILE A 40 8.25 10.99 12.61
C ILE A 40 9.57 11.10 13.39
N ALA A 41 9.72 10.32 14.47
CA ALA A 41 10.94 10.31 15.28
C ALA A 41 12.20 9.84 14.51
N ARG A 42 12.04 9.01 13.46
CA ARG A 42 13.15 8.57 12.60
C ARG A 42 13.69 9.69 11.73
N LYS A 43 12.88 10.69 11.37
CA LYS A 43 13.23 11.87 10.56
C LYS A 43 13.76 11.50 9.16
N TYR A 44 15.04 11.16 9.04
CA TYR A 44 15.77 11.03 7.79
C TYR A 44 16.02 9.56 7.44
N GLY A 45 15.79 9.18 6.18
CA GLY A 45 15.95 7.81 5.69
C GLY A 45 16.30 7.74 4.21
N MET A 46 16.68 6.54 3.75
CA MET A 46 16.99 6.27 2.34
C MET A 46 15.85 5.51 1.67
N PHE A 47 15.56 5.82 0.41
CA PHE A 47 14.76 4.97 -0.46
C PHE A 47 15.66 4.42 -1.58
N ILE A 48 15.79 3.11 -1.67
CA ILE A 48 16.63 2.43 -2.67
C ILE A 48 15.73 1.88 -3.77
N HIS A 49 15.82 2.49 -4.96
CA HIS A 49 15.29 1.94 -6.20
C HIS A 49 16.40 1.16 -6.90
N PHE A 50 16.24 -0.15 -6.97
CA PHE A 50 17.16 -1.05 -7.65
C PHE A 50 16.35 -2.24 -8.18
N GLY A 51 16.59 -2.66 -9.41
CA GLY A 51 15.87 -3.79 -9.99
C GLY A 51 16.08 -3.92 -11.48
N ILE A 52 15.19 -4.63 -12.16
CA ILE A 52 15.31 -4.89 -13.61
C ILE A 52 15.44 -3.58 -14.40
N ASN A 53 14.70 -2.55 -14.02
CA ASN A 53 14.74 -1.20 -14.60
C ASN A 53 16.15 -0.57 -14.62
N THR A 54 16.98 -0.85 -13.60
CA THR A 54 18.38 -0.40 -13.54
C THR A 54 19.20 -0.91 -14.73
N PHE A 55 18.88 -2.09 -15.26
CA PHE A 55 19.59 -2.70 -16.39
C PHE A 55 19.01 -2.32 -17.76
N HIS A 56 17.89 -1.60 -17.77
CA HIS A 56 17.26 -1.09 -19.00
C HIS A 56 17.38 0.42 -19.15
N ASP A 57 17.93 1.13 -18.16
CA ASP A 57 18.01 2.59 -18.14
C ASP A 57 16.64 3.26 -18.33
N GLN A 58 15.64 2.73 -17.61
CA GLN A 58 14.25 3.20 -17.69
C GLN A 58 13.69 3.35 -16.28
N GLU A 59 13.05 4.47 -16.00
CA GLU A 59 12.32 4.66 -14.74
C GLU A 59 11.20 3.62 -14.63
N TRP A 60 10.35 3.56 -15.67
CA TRP A 60 9.19 2.68 -15.72
C TRP A 60 9.22 1.74 -16.93
N THR A 61 9.17 0.43 -16.67
CA THR A 61 8.90 -0.60 -17.69
C THR A 61 7.52 -1.23 -17.49
N ASP A 62 7.00 -1.93 -18.50
CA ASP A 62 5.64 -2.48 -18.53
C ASP A 62 5.55 -3.94 -18.06
N GLY A 63 6.65 -4.51 -17.55
CA GLY A 63 6.72 -5.92 -17.14
C GLY A 63 7.05 -6.90 -18.27
N SER A 64 7.24 -6.44 -19.51
CA SER A 64 7.62 -7.30 -20.65
C SER A 64 9.10 -7.69 -20.67
N LYS A 65 9.94 -7.04 -19.85
CA LYS A 65 11.39 -7.31 -19.81
C LYS A 65 11.64 -8.74 -19.31
N PRO A 66 12.48 -9.54 -19.99
CA PRO A 66 12.75 -10.90 -19.55
C PRO A 66 13.51 -10.89 -18.23
N ALA A 67 13.15 -11.73 -17.28
CA ALA A 67 13.83 -11.84 -15.98
C ALA A 67 15.35 -12.07 -16.12
N SER A 68 15.79 -12.76 -17.18
CA SER A 68 17.21 -12.97 -17.52
C SER A 68 17.99 -11.70 -17.91
N SER A 69 17.31 -10.56 -18.06
CA SER A 69 17.94 -9.26 -18.24
C SER A 69 18.34 -8.58 -16.93
N TYR A 70 17.86 -9.07 -15.77
CA TYR A 70 18.41 -8.71 -14.47
C TYR A 70 19.77 -9.40 -14.29
N ARG A 71 20.86 -8.63 -14.37
CA ARG A 71 22.23 -9.17 -14.44
C ARG A 71 23.26 -8.35 -13.65
N PRO A 72 23.09 -8.22 -12.32
CA PRO A 72 24.10 -7.56 -11.50
C PRO A 72 25.45 -8.27 -11.63
N THR A 73 26.52 -7.51 -11.88
CA THR A 73 27.88 -8.04 -11.88
C THR A 73 28.42 -8.23 -10.46
N ALA A 74 28.01 -7.36 -9.53
CA ALA A 74 28.24 -7.46 -8.10
C ALA A 74 27.12 -6.74 -7.33
N ILE A 75 26.74 -7.27 -6.18
CA ILE A 75 25.85 -6.60 -5.22
C ILE A 75 26.55 -6.64 -3.86
N ASP A 76 26.75 -5.47 -3.28
CA ASP A 76 27.22 -5.31 -1.91
C ASP A 76 26.20 -4.45 -1.14
N ALA A 77 25.17 -5.11 -0.61
CA ALA A 77 24.13 -4.43 0.16
C ALA A 77 24.68 -3.85 1.47
N ASP A 78 25.74 -4.43 2.04
CA ASP A 78 26.37 -3.90 3.25
C ASP A 78 27.01 -2.54 2.98
N GLN A 79 27.61 -2.34 1.80
CA GLN A 79 28.11 -1.04 1.37
C GLN A 79 26.99 0.01 1.29
N TRP A 80 25.80 -0.35 0.80
CA TRP A 80 24.65 0.56 0.73
C TRP A 80 24.21 0.99 2.13
N ILE A 81 24.07 0.02 3.05
CA ILE A 81 23.65 0.29 4.43
C ILE A 81 24.71 1.07 5.19
N LYS A 82 25.99 0.75 5.00
CA LYS A 82 27.11 1.50 5.58
C LYS A 82 27.07 2.95 5.12
N THR A 83 26.90 3.18 3.83
CA THR A 83 26.80 4.54 3.25
C THR A 83 25.61 5.32 3.82
N ALA A 84 24.43 4.69 3.90
CA ALA A 84 23.25 5.31 4.49
C ALA A 84 23.47 5.68 5.97
N LYS A 85 24.09 4.78 6.74
CA LYS A 85 24.42 5.00 8.15
C LYS A 85 25.43 6.14 8.33
N ASP A 86 26.49 6.16 7.53
CA ASP A 86 27.51 7.21 7.55
C ASP A 86 26.93 8.58 7.16
N ALA A 87 25.93 8.60 6.27
CA ALA A 87 25.15 9.79 5.92
C ALA A 87 24.12 10.22 6.98
N GLY A 88 24.00 9.49 8.10
CA GLY A 88 23.12 9.81 9.22
C GLY A 88 21.67 9.35 9.08
N MET A 89 21.34 8.55 8.06
CA MET A 89 19.99 8.01 7.84
C MET A 89 19.61 6.99 8.93
N LYS A 90 18.34 7.00 9.33
CA LYS A 90 17.81 6.19 10.45
C LYS A 90 17.05 4.95 10.00
N TYR A 91 16.75 4.84 8.71
CA TYR A 91 16.07 3.71 8.11
C TYR A 91 16.34 3.68 6.61
N VAL A 92 16.11 2.52 6.01
CA VAL A 92 16.16 2.30 4.56
C VAL A 92 14.85 1.63 4.15
N ILE A 93 14.28 2.05 3.04
CA ILE A 93 13.19 1.37 2.35
C ILE A 93 13.75 0.84 1.04
N LEU A 94 13.66 -0.46 0.81
CA LEU A 94 14.02 -1.09 -0.46
C LEU A 94 12.74 -1.29 -1.27
N VAL A 95 12.77 -0.93 -2.55
CA VAL A 95 11.73 -1.34 -3.49
C VAL A 95 11.92 -2.83 -3.80
N ALA A 96 11.29 -3.68 -2.99
CA ALA A 96 11.41 -5.13 -3.15
C ALA A 96 10.77 -5.63 -4.46
N LYS A 97 9.73 -4.94 -4.92
CA LYS A 97 9.07 -5.10 -6.22
C LYS A 97 8.54 -3.74 -6.64
N HIS A 98 8.90 -3.30 -7.85
CA HIS A 98 8.42 -2.03 -8.40
C HIS A 98 7.19 -2.28 -9.31
N HIS A 99 6.71 -1.28 -10.04
CA HIS A 99 5.47 -1.38 -10.82
C HIS A 99 5.55 -2.39 -11.96
N GLU A 100 6.75 -2.68 -12.50
CA GLU A 100 6.91 -3.69 -13.56
C GLU A 100 6.75 -5.14 -13.07
N GLY A 101 6.74 -5.36 -11.76
CA GLY A 101 6.40 -6.66 -11.17
C GLY A 101 7.56 -7.63 -10.94
N PHE A 102 8.81 -7.27 -11.26
CA PHE A 102 9.98 -8.10 -10.96
C PHE A 102 10.28 -8.11 -9.45
N CYS A 103 10.26 -9.28 -8.83
CA CYS A 103 10.58 -9.47 -7.42
C CYS A 103 12.10 -9.56 -7.20
N LEU A 104 12.63 -8.82 -6.24
CA LEU A 104 14.04 -8.94 -5.80
C LEU A 104 14.28 -10.13 -4.85
N TRP A 105 13.27 -10.97 -4.62
CA TRP A 105 13.34 -12.16 -3.79
C TRP A 105 12.67 -13.34 -4.51
N ASP A 106 13.03 -14.56 -4.12
CA ASP A 106 12.44 -15.81 -4.64
C ASP A 106 11.04 -16.03 -4.06
N SER A 107 10.07 -15.26 -4.55
CA SER A 107 8.67 -15.38 -4.18
C SER A 107 8.10 -16.72 -4.66
N LYS A 108 7.19 -17.31 -3.88
CA LYS A 108 6.47 -18.53 -4.27
C LYS A 108 5.20 -18.26 -5.07
N LEU A 109 4.85 -16.98 -5.24
CA LEU A 109 3.62 -16.55 -5.90
C LEU A 109 3.86 -16.02 -7.33
N THR A 110 5.10 -15.69 -7.67
CA THR A 110 5.55 -15.25 -8.99
C THR A 110 7.06 -15.24 -9.06
#